data_AF-A0A447GBP8-F1
#
_entry.id   AF-A0A447GBP8-F1
#
_cell.length_a   1.000
_cell.length_b   1.000
_cell.length_c   1.000
_cell.angle_alpha   90.00
_cell.angle_beta   90.00
_cell.angle_gamma   90.00
#
_symmetry.space_group_name_H-M   'P 1'
#
loop_
_entity.id
_entity.type
_entity.pdbx_description
1 polymer ?
#
loop_
_entity_poly.entity_id
_entity_poly.type
_entity_poly.pdbx_seq_one_letter_code
_entity_poly.pdbx_strand_id
1 'polypeptide(L)'
;MNFATLPPEVNSERLFGGPGPGPVLAAATGWAELATELRSGASGFLSVVSGLADRAWQGSASMAMTAAAARHIDWLSVAGAHAEQAAEQANAAARAFEAARAATVHPGLVASNRGQLVSLARSNLFGQNAPAIAAAEAQYEQMWAQDVAAMLDYHAGASAIAAALTPLRLTALSPAGARAAAETVLGSSSINLNLGFANIGNGNVGAANRGDFNLGLGNVGGGNVGHGNVGGFNVGSANLGSFNVGPGNVGDYHIGAANVGRYMV
;
A
#
# COMPACT_ATOMS: atom_id res chain seq x y z
N MET A 1 1.33 31.05 -12.10
CA MET A 1 0.23 32.04 -12.34
C MET A 1 0.80 33.44 -12.24
N ASN A 2 0.18 34.45 -12.85
CA ASN A 2 0.61 35.86 -12.75
C ASN A 2 -0.50 36.71 -12.10
N PHE A 3 -0.40 36.96 -10.80
CA PHE A 3 -1.37 37.76 -10.04
C PHE A 3 -1.11 39.27 -10.17
N ALA A 4 0.13 39.64 -10.54
CA ALA A 4 0.56 41.02 -10.69
C ALA A 4 -0.04 41.73 -11.92
N THR A 5 -0.69 41.00 -12.83
CA THR A 5 -1.40 41.59 -13.98
C THR A 5 -2.89 41.80 -13.70
N LEU A 6 -3.39 41.38 -12.53
CA LEU A 6 -4.80 41.50 -12.16
C LEU A 6 -4.95 42.65 -11.15
N PRO A 7 -5.94 43.54 -11.33
CA PRO A 7 -6.20 44.61 -10.38
C PRO A 7 -6.73 44.07 -9.03
N PRO A 8 -6.61 44.83 -7.94
CA PRO A 8 -7.07 44.41 -6.61
C PRO A 8 -8.54 44.01 -6.57
N GLU A 9 -9.43 44.64 -7.35
CA GLU A 9 -10.83 44.23 -7.46
C GLU A 9 -10.98 42.75 -7.82
N VAL A 10 -10.18 42.26 -8.77
CA VAL A 10 -10.27 40.88 -9.25
C VAL A 10 -9.61 39.90 -8.29
N ASN A 11 -8.44 40.24 -7.74
CA ASN A 11 -7.75 39.37 -6.78
C ASN A 11 -8.58 39.23 -5.50
N SER A 12 -9.06 40.35 -4.94
CA SER A 12 -9.96 40.38 -3.80
C SER A 12 -11.26 39.60 -4.07
N GLU A 13 -12.00 39.89 -5.15
CA GLU A 13 -13.28 39.21 -5.40
C GLU A 13 -13.14 37.68 -5.55
N ARG A 14 -12.10 37.20 -6.23
CA ARG A 14 -11.85 35.76 -6.41
C ARG A 14 -11.67 35.04 -5.08
N LEU A 15 -11.02 35.68 -4.12
CA LEU A 15 -10.76 35.09 -2.82
C LEU A 15 -11.97 35.14 -1.88
N PHE A 16 -12.78 36.20 -1.97
CA PHE A 16 -13.94 36.42 -1.10
C PHE A 16 -15.26 35.84 -1.64
N GLY A 17 -15.37 35.59 -2.94
CA GLY A 17 -16.61 35.13 -3.58
C GLY A 17 -16.91 33.63 -3.49
N GLY A 18 -15.99 32.83 -2.94
CA GLY A 18 -16.14 31.37 -2.83
C GLY A 18 -16.96 30.88 -1.63
N PRO A 19 -17.25 29.57 -1.56
CA PRO A 19 -17.98 28.95 -0.45
C PRO A 19 -17.20 28.88 0.87
N GLY A 20 -15.96 29.39 0.90
CA GLY A 20 -15.06 29.31 2.05
C GLY A 20 -14.43 27.92 2.25
N PRO A 21 -13.79 27.68 3.41
CA PRO A 21 -13.02 26.46 3.66
C PRO A 21 -13.89 25.25 4.07
N GLY A 22 -15.19 25.43 4.29
CA GLY A 22 -16.10 24.40 4.81
C GLY A 22 -16.03 23.05 4.09
N PRO A 23 -16.12 23.00 2.74
CA PRO A 23 -16.01 21.74 2.01
C PRO A 23 -14.68 21.01 2.21
N VAL A 24 -13.56 21.74 2.31
CA VAL A 24 -12.23 21.15 2.52
C VAL A 24 -12.08 20.65 3.96
N LEU A 25 -12.63 21.37 4.93
CA LEU A 25 -12.68 20.92 6.33
C LEU A 25 -13.53 19.65 6.49
N ALA A 26 -14.68 19.58 5.82
CA ALA A 26 -15.50 18.37 5.79
C ALA A 26 -14.75 17.18 5.16
N ALA A 27 -14.02 17.42 4.07
CA ALA A 27 -13.15 16.40 3.47
C ALA A 27 -12.04 15.96 4.45
N ALA A 28 -11.46 16.88 5.20
CA ALA A 28 -10.45 16.56 6.22
C ALA A 28 -11.01 15.62 7.29
N THR A 29 -12.23 15.88 7.79
CA THR A 29 -12.92 14.98 8.72
C THR A 29 -13.16 13.61 8.11
N GLY A 30 -13.69 13.54 6.88
CA GLY A 30 -13.95 12.26 6.22
C GLY A 30 -12.68 11.41 5.99
N TRP A 31 -11.56 12.06 5.65
CA TRP A 31 -10.27 11.38 5.53
C TRP A 31 -9.75 10.84 6.88
N ALA A 32 -9.94 11.59 7.97
CA ALA A 32 -9.55 11.14 9.31
C ALA A 32 -10.41 9.98 9.83
N GLU A 33 -11.71 10.00 9.54
CA GLU A 33 -12.63 8.89 9.83
C GLU A 33 -12.23 7.63 9.07
N LEU A 34 -11.98 7.75 7.76
CA LEU A 34 -11.51 6.64 6.93
C LEU A 34 -10.19 6.05 7.46
N ALA A 35 -9.23 6.89 7.87
CA ALA A 35 -7.99 6.42 8.46
C ALA A 35 -8.21 5.58 9.72
N THR A 36 -9.13 6.03 10.58
CA THR A 36 -9.53 5.32 11.81
C THR A 36 -10.18 3.98 11.48
N GLU A 37 -11.10 3.95 10.52
CA GLU A 37 -11.76 2.71 10.07
C GLU A 37 -10.76 1.70 9.49
N LEU A 38 -9.83 2.14 8.64
CA LEU A 38 -8.80 1.29 8.05
C LEU A 38 -7.88 0.70 9.11
N ARG A 39 -7.46 1.49 10.10
CA ARG A 39 -6.61 1.04 11.23
C ARG A 39 -7.35 0.06 12.14
N SER A 40 -8.63 0.33 12.42
CA SER A 40 -9.48 -0.57 13.20
C SER A 40 -9.71 -1.89 12.44
N GLY A 41 -9.98 -1.82 11.14
CA GLY A 41 -10.12 -2.99 10.26
C GLY A 41 -8.84 -3.83 10.21
N ALA A 42 -7.67 -3.21 10.08
CA ALA A 42 -6.38 -3.89 10.12
C ALA A 42 -6.17 -4.65 11.45
N SER A 43 -6.47 -3.98 12.58
CA SER A 43 -6.33 -4.56 13.92
C SER A 43 -7.32 -5.70 14.17
N GLY A 44 -8.57 -5.53 13.74
CA GLY A 44 -9.60 -6.57 13.82
C GLY A 44 -9.26 -7.79 12.98
N PHE A 45 -8.78 -7.60 11.76
CA PHE A 45 -8.36 -8.69 10.88
C PHE A 45 -7.15 -9.44 11.44
N LEU A 46 -6.15 -8.73 11.96
CA LEU A 46 -5.02 -9.34 12.67
C LEU A 46 -5.48 -10.21 13.85
N SER A 47 -6.39 -9.69 14.69
CA SER A 47 -6.94 -10.43 15.84
C SER A 47 -7.60 -11.75 15.44
N VAL A 48 -8.42 -11.73 14.38
CA VAL A 48 -9.08 -12.94 13.85
C VAL A 48 -8.07 -13.95 13.31
N VAL A 49 -7.08 -13.48 12.53
CA VAL A 49 -6.07 -14.36 11.92
C VAL A 49 -5.19 -15.01 12.99
N SER A 50 -4.72 -14.24 13.99
CA SER A 50 -3.94 -14.79 15.11
C SER A 50 -4.77 -15.78 15.93
N GLY A 51 -6.02 -15.45 16.23
CA GLY A 51 -6.92 -16.35 16.98
C GLY A 51 -7.19 -17.68 16.28
N LEU A 52 -7.20 -17.72 14.94
CA LEU A 52 -7.32 -18.95 14.15
C LEU A 52 -6.00 -19.74 14.13
N ALA A 53 -4.87 -19.07 13.92
CA ALA A 53 -3.55 -19.69 13.81
C ALA A 53 -3.05 -20.27 15.15
N ASP A 54 -3.42 -19.65 16.28
CA ASP A 54 -3.05 -20.10 17.63
C ASP A 54 -3.87 -21.31 18.13
N ARG A 55 -4.88 -21.74 17.36
CA ARG A 55 -5.77 -22.85 17.72
C ARG A 55 -5.51 -24.08 16.86
N ALA A 56 -6.55 -24.78 16.43
CA ALA A 56 -6.45 -26.07 15.75
C ALA A 56 -5.97 -25.97 14.28
N TRP A 57 -5.91 -24.77 13.71
CA TRP A 57 -5.53 -24.58 12.32
C TRP A 57 -4.03 -24.31 12.18
N GLN A 58 -3.25 -25.39 12.21
CA GLN A 58 -1.79 -25.38 12.12
C GLN A 58 -1.31 -26.15 10.87
N GLY A 59 -0.08 -25.86 10.43
CA GLY A 59 0.53 -26.51 9.27
C GLY A 59 0.78 -25.56 8.09
N SER A 60 1.26 -26.11 6.97
CA SER A 60 1.71 -25.33 5.80
C SER A 60 0.63 -24.43 5.20
N ALA A 61 -0.62 -24.91 5.14
CA ALA A 61 -1.75 -24.12 4.65
C ALA A 61 -2.08 -22.91 5.56
N SER A 62 -1.99 -23.09 6.88
CA SER A 62 -2.20 -22.00 7.85
C SER A 62 -1.12 -20.93 7.74
N MET A 63 0.15 -21.33 7.65
CA MET A 63 1.28 -20.41 7.43
C MET A 63 1.17 -19.62 6.11
N ALA A 64 0.72 -20.27 5.03
CA ALA A 64 0.53 -19.60 3.75
C ALA A 64 -0.58 -18.52 3.82
N MET A 65 -1.67 -18.80 4.54
CA MET A 65 -2.76 -17.85 4.69
C MET A 65 -2.41 -16.72 5.67
N THR A 66 -1.71 -16.98 6.78
CA THR A 66 -1.25 -15.92 7.69
C THR A 66 -0.27 -14.96 7.00
N ALA A 67 0.60 -15.47 6.12
CA ALA A 67 1.46 -14.63 5.29
C ALA A 67 0.69 -13.79 4.25
N ALA A 68 -0.39 -14.34 3.67
CA ALA A 68 -1.29 -13.57 2.80
C ALA A 68 -2.05 -12.48 3.58
N ALA A 69 -2.53 -12.82 4.77
CA ALA A 69 -3.22 -11.91 5.67
C ALA A 69 -2.34 -10.74 6.11
N ALA A 70 -1.07 -10.99 6.46
CA ALA A 70 -0.11 -9.95 6.83
C ALA A 70 0.03 -8.88 5.74
N ARG A 71 0.11 -9.27 4.47
CA ARG A 71 0.17 -8.32 3.34
C ARG A 71 -1.08 -7.46 3.22
N HIS A 72 -2.25 -8.01 3.53
CA HIS A 72 -3.50 -7.25 3.53
C HIS A 72 -3.57 -6.27 4.72
N ILE A 73 -3.09 -6.67 5.90
CA ILE A 73 -2.99 -5.80 7.08
C ILE A 73 -2.03 -4.64 6.82
N ASP A 74 -0.88 -4.91 6.19
CA ASP A 74 0.06 -3.88 5.77
C ASP A 74 -0.59 -2.92 4.75
N TRP A 75 -1.35 -3.46 3.80
CA TRP A 75 -2.11 -2.64 2.85
C TRP A 75 -3.09 -1.69 3.54
N LEU A 76 -3.91 -2.21 4.46
CA LEU A 76 -4.85 -1.41 5.24
C LEU A 76 -4.13 -0.35 6.08
N SER A 77 -2.99 -0.70 6.67
CA SER A 77 -2.21 0.22 7.51
C SER A 77 -1.58 1.36 6.69
N VAL A 78 -1.01 1.05 5.52
CA VAL A 78 -0.46 2.05 4.59
C VAL A 78 -1.57 2.94 4.01
N ALA A 79 -2.72 2.37 3.66
CA ALA A 79 -3.87 3.12 3.19
C ALA A 79 -4.41 4.07 4.29
N GLY A 80 -4.47 3.60 5.54
CA GLY A 80 -4.84 4.43 6.69
C GLY A 80 -3.89 5.60 6.90
N ALA A 81 -2.57 5.37 6.82
CA ALA A 81 -1.58 6.43 6.92
C ALA A 81 -1.68 7.48 5.78
N HIS A 82 -2.02 7.07 4.56
CA HIS A 82 -2.27 8.02 3.46
C HIS A 82 -3.55 8.82 3.68
N ALA A 83 -4.60 8.20 4.22
CA ALA A 83 -5.84 8.90 4.57
C ALA A 83 -5.59 9.95 5.69
N GLU A 84 -4.78 9.62 6.70
CA GLU A 84 -4.30 10.58 7.70
C GLU A 84 -3.54 11.75 7.07
N GLN A 85 -2.58 11.47 6.18
CA GLN A 85 -1.85 12.52 5.47
C GLN A 85 -2.79 13.42 4.66
N ALA A 86 -3.79 12.85 3.98
CA ALA A 86 -4.79 13.61 3.23
C ALA A 86 -5.60 14.55 4.15
N ALA A 87 -6.01 14.07 5.33
CA ALA A 87 -6.70 14.89 6.33
C ALA A 87 -5.84 16.07 6.82
N GLU A 88 -4.56 15.83 7.09
CA GLU A 88 -3.62 16.87 7.51
C GLU A 88 -3.42 17.93 6.41
N GLN A 89 -3.21 17.51 5.16
CA GLN A 89 -3.03 18.44 4.04
C GLN A 89 -4.31 19.23 3.74
N ALA A 90 -5.49 18.63 3.88
CA ALA A 90 -6.76 19.35 3.76
C ALA A 90 -6.92 20.43 4.85
N ASN A 91 -6.57 20.13 6.10
CA ASN A 91 -6.54 21.13 7.18
C ASN A 91 -5.53 22.24 6.92
N ALA A 92 -4.35 21.91 6.39
CA ALA A 92 -3.34 22.90 6.01
C ALA A 92 -3.84 23.80 4.87
N ALA A 93 -4.54 23.24 3.88
CA ALA A 93 -5.13 24.00 2.77
C ALA A 93 -6.20 24.99 3.25
N ALA A 94 -7.06 24.58 4.20
CA ALA A 94 -8.05 25.46 4.82
C ALA A 94 -7.37 26.65 5.55
N ARG A 95 -6.33 26.37 6.34
CA ARG A 95 -5.55 27.43 7.02
C ARG A 95 -4.85 28.37 6.04
N ALA A 96 -4.28 27.84 4.97
CA ALA A 96 -3.64 28.65 3.93
C ALA A 96 -4.65 29.59 3.25
N PHE A 97 -5.86 29.10 2.97
CA PHE A 97 -6.95 29.94 2.44
C PHE A 97 -7.35 31.05 3.42
N GLU A 98 -7.52 30.72 4.71
CA GLU A 98 -7.88 31.71 5.72
C GLU A 98 -6.79 32.77 5.91
N ALA A 99 -5.51 32.37 5.91
CA ALA A 99 -4.38 33.28 5.97
C ALA A 99 -4.34 34.21 4.74
N ALA A 100 -4.54 33.66 3.54
CA ALA A 100 -4.62 34.45 2.32
C ALA A 100 -5.77 35.46 2.40
N ARG A 101 -6.94 35.03 2.86
CA ARG A 101 -8.13 35.88 2.98
C ARG A 101 -7.97 36.98 4.01
N ALA A 102 -7.25 36.72 5.10
CA ALA A 102 -6.92 37.72 6.12
C ALA A 102 -5.90 38.75 5.62
N ALA A 103 -4.95 38.32 4.78
CA ALA A 103 -3.92 39.19 4.22
C ALA A 103 -4.40 40.02 3.01
N THR A 104 -5.39 39.52 2.27
CA THR A 104 -5.95 40.19 1.08
C THR A 104 -6.87 41.34 1.49
N VAL A 105 -6.86 42.40 0.70
CA VAL A 105 -7.71 43.56 0.93
C VAL A 105 -9.19 43.17 0.77
N HIS A 106 -10.05 43.69 1.63
CA HIS A 106 -11.48 43.43 1.50
C HIS A 106 -12.06 44.19 0.28
N PRO A 107 -12.89 43.58 -0.58
CA PRO A 107 -13.44 44.25 -1.78
C PRO A 107 -14.12 45.60 -1.50
N GLY A 108 -14.77 45.73 -0.34
CA GLY A 108 -15.40 46.99 0.09
C GLY A 108 -14.43 48.16 0.31
N LEU A 109 -13.17 47.89 0.68
CA LEU A 109 -12.13 48.94 0.82
C LEU A 109 -11.70 49.44 -0.55
N VAL A 110 -11.51 48.52 -1.51
CA VAL A 110 -11.20 48.86 -2.90
C VAL A 110 -12.31 49.72 -3.50
N ALA A 111 -13.57 49.28 -3.34
CA ALA A 111 -14.74 50.03 -3.82
C ALA A 111 -14.85 51.43 -3.19
N SER A 112 -14.58 51.56 -1.88
CA SER A 112 -14.58 52.84 -1.17
C SER A 112 -13.53 53.80 -1.75
N ASN A 113 -12.29 53.33 -1.95
CA ASN A 113 -11.22 54.12 -2.56
C ASN A 113 -11.60 54.61 -3.98
N ARG A 114 -12.14 53.71 -4.82
CA ARG A 114 -12.59 54.09 -6.17
C ARG A 114 -13.74 55.10 -6.14
N GLY A 115 -14.67 54.96 -5.21
CA GLY A 115 -15.75 55.93 -4.99
C GLY A 115 -15.23 57.30 -4.56
N GLN A 116 -14.25 57.33 -3.64
CA GLN A 116 -13.59 58.56 -3.21
C GLN A 116 -12.85 59.24 -4.37
N LEU A 117 -12.12 58.49 -5.19
CA LEU A 117 -11.42 59.02 -6.37
C LEU A 117 -12.39 59.74 -7.33
N VAL A 118 -13.53 59.12 -7.63
CA VAL A 118 -14.57 59.71 -8.50
C VAL A 118 -15.14 60.99 -7.89
N SER A 119 -15.39 61.02 -6.58
CA SER A 119 -15.88 62.22 -5.88
C SER A 119 -14.87 63.38 -5.92
N LEU A 120 -13.60 63.08 -5.65
CA LEU A 120 -12.51 64.06 -5.70
C LEU A 120 -12.32 64.62 -7.11
N ALA A 121 -12.34 63.76 -8.13
CA ALA A 121 -12.23 64.16 -9.53
C ALA A 121 -13.39 65.07 -9.98
N ARG A 122 -14.63 64.72 -9.60
CA ARG A 122 -15.82 65.54 -9.92
C ARG A 122 -15.79 66.94 -9.30
N SER A 123 -15.15 67.08 -8.14
CA SER A 123 -15.03 68.36 -7.43
C SER A 123 -13.73 69.12 -7.74
N ASN A 124 -12.85 68.59 -8.62
CA ASN A 124 -11.54 69.15 -8.90
C ASN A 124 -11.51 70.28 -9.95
N LEU A 125 -12.52 71.17 -9.96
CA LEU A 125 -12.66 72.19 -11.01
C LEU A 125 -11.44 73.11 -11.15
N PHE A 126 -10.79 73.43 -10.03
CA PHE A 126 -9.63 74.32 -9.96
C PHE A 126 -8.31 73.59 -9.69
N GLY A 127 -8.28 72.25 -9.75
CA GLY A 127 -7.07 71.49 -9.45
C GLY A 127 -6.72 71.36 -7.97
N GLN A 128 -7.50 71.94 -7.05
CA GLN A 128 -7.22 71.95 -5.62
C GLN A 128 -7.22 70.56 -4.97
N ASN A 129 -7.96 69.59 -5.55
CA ASN A 129 -8.00 68.22 -5.07
C ASN A 129 -6.86 67.36 -5.62
N ALA A 130 -5.96 67.87 -6.46
CA ALA A 130 -4.90 67.07 -7.07
C ALA A 130 -4.05 66.28 -6.04
N PRO A 131 -3.65 66.84 -4.88
CA PRO A 131 -2.93 66.06 -3.86
C PRO A 131 -3.77 64.92 -3.26
N ALA A 132 -5.08 65.13 -3.07
CA ALA A 132 -5.97 64.10 -2.53
C ALA A 132 -6.26 62.99 -3.55
N ILE A 133 -6.35 63.32 -4.84
CA ILE A 133 -6.45 62.36 -5.94
C ILE A 133 -5.21 61.47 -5.97
N ALA A 134 -4.02 62.07 -5.96
CA ALA A 134 -2.75 61.34 -5.93
C ALA A 134 -2.64 60.43 -4.70
N ALA A 135 -3.10 60.88 -3.53
CA ALA A 135 -3.14 60.05 -2.33
C ALA A 135 -4.11 58.85 -2.46
N ALA A 136 -5.28 59.04 -3.07
CA ALA A 136 -6.23 57.96 -3.32
C ALA A 136 -5.67 56.94 -4.33
N GLU A 137 -5.00 57.39 -5.39
CA GLU A 137 -4.32 56.52 -6.35
C GLU A 137 -3.16 55.75 -5.69
N ALA A 138 -2.35 56.40 -4.86
CA ALA A 138 -1.28 55.72 -4.12
C ALA A 138 -1.81 54.64 -3.17
N GLN A 139 -2.94 54.88 -2.49
CA GLN A 139 -3.60 53.85 -1.67
C GLN A 139 -4.11 52.68 -2.51
N TYR A 140 -4.61 52.95 -3.71
CA TYR A 140 -5.03 51.90 -4.64
C TYR A 140 -3.87 50.99 -5.05
N GLU A 141 -2.72 51.59 -5.40
CA GLU A 141 -1.50 50.85 -5.73
C GLU A 141 -0.97 50.03 -4.53
N GLN A 142 -1.12 50.54 -3.30
CA GLN A 142 -0.79 49.77 -2.10
C GLN A 142 -1.70 48.56 -1.91
N MET A 143 -3.02 48.74 -2.10
CA MET A 143 -3.97 47.62 -2.05
C MET A 143 -3.66 46.58 -3.11
N TRP A 144 -3.27 47.02 -4.32
CA TRP A 144 -2.84 46.13 -5.39
C TRP A 144 -1.60 45.32 -4.99
N ALA A 145 -0.56 45.99 -4.50
CA ALA A 145 0.66 45.32 -4.06
C ALA A 145 0.41 44.30 -2.93
N GLN A 146 -0.47 44.65 -1.97
CA GLN A 146 -0.86 43.76 -0.87
C GLN A 146 -1.58 42.50 -1.38
N ASP A 147 -2.55 42.66 -2.27
CA ASP A 147 -3.27 41.52 -2.88
C ASP A 147 -2.33 40.61 -3.68
N VAL A 148 -1.40 41.20 -4.43
CA VAL A 148 -0.40 40.42 -5.19
C VAL A 148 0.49 39.61 -4.25
N ALA A 149 0.97 40.20 -3.16
CA ALA A 149 1.78 39.50 -2.16
C ALA A 149 0.98 38.35 -1.51
N ALA A 150 -0.25 38.62 -1.06
CA ALA A 150 -1.12 37.61 -0.45
C ALA A 150 -1.39 36.42 -1.38
N MET A 151 -1.64 36.69 -2.68
CA MET A 151 -1.89 35.64 -3.66
C MET A 151 -0.65 34.83 -4.04
N LEU A 152 0.54 35.46 -4.05
CA LEU A 152 1.80 34.76 -4.26
C LEU A 152 2.12 33.82 -3.09
N ASP A 153 1.95 34.29 -1.86
CA ASP A 153 2.15 33.48 -0.65
C ASP A 153 1.14 32.32 -0.61
N TYR A 154 -0.12 32.60 -0.94
CA TYR A 154 -1.15 31.56 -1.03
C TYR A 154 -0.80 30.49 -2.07
N HIS A 155 -0.37 30.90 -3.26
CA HIS A 155 0.05 29.98 -4.31
C HIS A 155 1.26 29.13 -3.89
N ALA A 156 2.26 29.73 -3.25
CA ALA A 156 3.42 29.01 -2.74
C ALA A 156 3.02 27.98 -1.67
N GLY A 157 2.20 28.39 -0.70
CA GLY A 157 1.69 27.50 0.35
C GLY A 157 0.84 26.36 -0.21
N ALA A 158 -0.13 26.66 -1.09
CA ALA A 158 -0.97 25.66 -1.73
C ALA A 158 -0.16 24.68 -2.59
N SER A 159 0.87 25.15 -3.30
CA SER A 159 1.76 24.30 -4.09
C SER A 159 2.59 23.36 -3.19
N ALA A 160 3.07 23.85 -2.04
CA ALA A 160 3.81 23.03 -1.09
C ALA A 160 2.91 21.94 -0.45
N ILE A 161 1.69 22.29 -0.09
CA ILE A 161 0.67 21.34 0.42
C ILE A 161 0.36 20.26 -0.62
N ALA A 162 0.16 20.66 -1.88
CA ALA A 162 -0.08 19.72 -2.98
C ALA A 162 1.12 18.80 -3.24
N ALA A 163 2.35 19.33 -3.14
CA ALA A 163 3.57 18.54 -3.31
C ALA A 163 3.84 17.58 -2.15
N ALA A 164 3.35 17.88 -0.94
CA ALA A 164 3.49 17.03 0.23
C ALA A 164 2.61 15.77 0.17
N LEU A 165 1.51 15.79 -0.61
CA LEU A 165 0.66 14.62 -0.83
C LEU A 165 1.44 13.55 -1.59
N THR A 166 1.76 12.45 -0.90
CA THR A 166 2.43 11.33 -1.55
C THR A 166 1.44 10.53 -2.39
N PRO A 167 1.76 10.20 -3.66
CA PRO A 167 0.92 9.34 -4.45
C PRO A 167 0.84 7.96 -3.79
N LEU A 168 -0.38 7.45 -3.60
CA LEU A 168 -0.58 6.11 -3.02
C LEU A 168 0.11 5.06 -3.91
N ARG A 169 1.23 4.51 -3.41
CA ARG A 169 1.97 3.43 -4.08
C ARG A 169 1.78 2.12 -3.35
N LEU A 170 0.93 1.27 -3.92
CA LEU A 170 0.60 -0.05 -3.39
C LEU A 170 1.57 -1.10 -3.94
N THR A 171 2.82 -1.10 -3.47
CA THR A 171 3.84 -2.09 -3.88
C THR A 171 3.50 -3.52 -3.45
N ALA A 172 2.67 -3.70 -2.41
CA ALA A 172 2.25 -4.99 -1.85
C ALA A 172 1.38 -5.85 -2.77
N LEU A 173 0.85 -5.29 -3.88
CA LEU A 173 0.03 -5.99 -4.88
C LEU A 173 0.79 -6.31 -6.17
N SER A 174 2.07 -5.99 -6.26
CA SER A 174 2.84 -6.34 -7.45
C SER A 174 2.97 -7.87 -7.59
N PRO A 175 2.81 -8.44 -8.79
CA PRO A 175 3.09 -9.86 -9.04
C PRO A 175 4.49 -10.26 -8.56
N ALA A 176 5.44 -9.33 -8.57
CA ALA A 176 6.80 -9.51 -8.04
C ALA A 176 6.84 -9.68 -6.52
N GLY A 177 6.06 -8.91 -5.74
CA GLY A 177 5.97 -9.08 -4.28
C GLY A 177 5.24 -10.36 -3.88
N ALA A 178 4.23 -10.78 -4.65
CA ALA A 178 3.59 -12.07 -4.48
C ALA A 178 4.50 -13.24 -4.84
N ARG A 179 5.35 -13.08 -5.87
CA ARG A 179 6.31 -14.08 -6.33
C ARG A 179 7.53 -14.20 -5.44
N ALA A 180 8.04 -13.10 -4.89
CA ALA A 180 9.10 -13.11 -3.88
C ALA A 180 8.62 -13.76 -2.58
N ALA A 181 7.40 -13.46 -2.12
CA ALA A 181 6.81 -14.14 -0.96
C ALA A 181 6.53 -15.63 -1.23
N ALA A 182 6.06 -15.97 -2.44
CA ALA A 182 5.93 -17.36 -2.87
C ALA A 182 7.29 -18.06 -2.94
N GLU A 183 8.36 -17.40 -3.40
CA GLU A 183 9.73 -17.93 -3.39
C GLU A 183 10.32 -18.05 -1.98
N THR A 184 9.96 -17.19 -1.02
CA THR A 184 10.37 -17.37 0.38
C THR A 184 9.63 -18.54 1.03
N VAL A 185 8.35 -18.74 0.71
CA VAL A 185 7.51 -19.86 1.18
C VAL A 185 7.85 -21.18 0.47
N LEU A 186 8.18 -21.17 -0.82
CA LEU A 186 8.50 -22.34 -1.66
C LEU A 186 10.00 -22.66 -1.69
N GLY A 187 10.87 -21.68 -1.49
CA GLY A 187 12.32 -21.81 -1.58
C GLY A 187 13.01 -22.17 -0.27
N SER A 188 12.29 -22.13 0.85
CA SER A 188 12.85 -22.46 2.19
C SER A 188 12.21 -23.68 2.84
N SER A 189 11.22 -24.30 2.20
CA SER A 189 10.54 -25.49 2.71
C SER A 189 10.62 -26.59 1.68
N SER A 190 11.44 -27.61 1.95
CA SER A 190 11.28 -28.94 1.38
C SER A 190 9.83 -29.36 1.63
N ILE A 191 8.95 -29.15 0.65
CA ILE A 191 7.54 -29.45 0.81
C ILE A 191 7.46 -30.96 1.02
N ASN A 192 7.15 -31.40 2.24
CA ASN A 192 6.91 -32.81 2.54
C ASN A 192 5.55 -33.20 1.95
N LEU A 193 5.52 -33.51 0.65
CA LEU A 193 4.33 -33.93 -0.06
C LEU A 193 4.23 -35.45 -0.03
N ASN A 194 3.59 -35.99 1.00
CA ASN A 194 3.17 -37.39 1.02
C ASN A 194 1.70 -37.49 0.62
N LEU A 195 1.39 -38.35 -0.35
CA LEU A 195 0.02 -38.65 -0.79
C LEU A 195 -0.39 -40.04 -0.28
N GLY A 196 -1.25 -40.08 0.73
CA GLY A 196 -1.77 -41.30 1.36
C GLY A 196 -1.47 -41.37 2.87
N PHE A 197 -1.55 -42.55 3.48
CA PHE A 197 -1.60 -42.70 4.94
C PHE A 197 -0.29 -43.18 5.57
N ALA A 198 0.07 -42.62 6.73
CA ALA A 198 1.19 -43.09 7.56
C ALA A 198 2.58 -43.12 6.87
N ASN A 199 2.82 -42.24 5.89
CA ASN A 199 4.15 -42.09 5.29
C ASN A 199 5.04 -41.17 6.15
N ILE A 200 6.33 -41.50 6.26
CA ILE A 200 7.36 -40.77 7.01
C ILE A 200 8.48 -40.38 6.02
N GLY A 201 8.80 -39.09 5.90
CA GLY A 201 9.75 -38.54 4.92
C GLY A 201 9.05 -37.66 3.88
N ASN A 202 9.62 -37.50 2.68
CA ASN A 202 9.13 -36.60 1.63
C ASN A 202 8.76 -37.33 0.33
N GLY A 203 7.74 -36.89 -0.39
CA GLY A 203 7.48 -37.31 -1.77
C GLY A 203 6.91 -38.72 -1.91
N ASN A 204 6.41 -39.33 -0.82
CA ASN A 204 5.89 -40.69 -0.86
C ASN A 204 4.43 -40.74 -1.32
N VAL A 205 4.09 -41.70 -2.19
CA VAL A 205 2.72 -41.95 -2.65
C VAL A 205 2.31 -43.37 -2.24
N GLY A 206 1.22 -43.51 -1.48
CA GLY A 206 0.75 -44.79 -0.95
C GLY A 206 0.69 -44.77 0.58
N ALA A 207 1.05 -45.88 1.25
CA ALA A 207 0.94 -45.95 2.70
C ALA A 207 2.10 -46.65 3.41
N ALA A 208 2.36 -46.23 4.66
CA ALA A 208 3.38 -46.80 5.54
C ALA A 208 4.82 -46.79 4.98
N ASN A 209 5.15 -45.91 4.03
CA ASN A 209 6.52 -45.76 3.54
C ASN A 209 7.37 -44.96 4.52
N ARG A 210 8.66 -45.26 4.64
CA ARG A 210 9.65 -44.55 5.46
C ARG A 210 10.89 -44.18 4.63
N GLY A 211 11.15 -42.90 4.48
CA GLY A 211 12.19 -42.35 3.62
C GLY A 211 11.55 -41.51 2.51
N ASP A 212 12.25 -41.31 1.38
CA ASP A 212 11.84 -40.31 0.40
C ASP A 212 11.48 -40.91 -0.97
N PHE A 213 10.51 -40.31 -1.66
CA PHE A 213 10.13 -40.63 -3.04
C PHE A 213 9.70 -42.08 -3.30
N ASN A 214 9.09 -42.76 -2.31
CA ASN A 214 8.59 -44.13 -2.50
C ASN A 214 7.15 -44.14 -3.05
N LEU A 215 6.87 -45.03 -3.99
CA LEU A 215 5.54 -45.29 -4.55
C LEU A 215 5.08 -46.71 -4.17
N GLY A 216 4.05 -46.81 -3.34
CA GLY A 216 3.43 -48.08 -2.95
C GLY A 216 3.29 -48.24 -1.43
N LEU A 217 3.45 -49.45 -0.90
CA LEU A 217 3.19 -49.73 0.51
C LEU A 217 4.42 -50.24 1.28
N GLY A 218 4.68 -49.69 2.45
CA GLY A 218 5.62 -50.26 3.41
C GLY A 218 7.10 -50.26 2.96
N ASN A 219 7.49 -49.41 2.02
CA ASN A 219 8.88 -49.33 1.59
C ASN A 219 9.72 -48.53 2.60
N VAL A 220 10.98 -48.92 2.79
CA VAL A 220 11.96 -48.25 3.66
C VAL A 220 13.18 -47.85 2.83
N GLY A 221 13.53 -46.57 2.82
CA GLY A 221 14.60 -45.99 2.02
C GLY A 221 14.08 -45.06 0.93
N GLY A 222 14.74 -45.01 -0.23
CA GLY A 222 14.54 -43.94 -1.21
C GLY A 222 14.17 -44.42 -2.62
N GLY A 223 13.15 -43.83 -3.25
CA GLY A 223 12.88 -44.05 -4.67
C GLY A 223 12.38 -45.47 -5.03
N ASN A 224 11.79 -46.21 -4.09
CA ASN A 224 11.28 -47.56 -4.35
C ASN A 224 9.87 -47.52 -4.96
N VAL A 225 9.58 -48.45 -5.86
CA VAL A 225 8.26 -48.65 -6.47
C VAL A 225 7.76 -50.07 -6.17
N GLY A 226 6.63 -50.19 -5.49
CA GLY A 226 5.98 -51.44 -5.11
C GLY A 226 5.86 -51.61 -3.60
N HIS A 227 6.13 -52.80 -3.06
CA HIS A 227 5.70 -53.15 -1.69
C HIS A 227 6.82 -53.75 -0.85
N GLY A 228 7.05 -53.22 0.35
CA GLY A 228 7.94 -53.82 1.35
C GLY A 228 9.41 -53.88 0.93
N ASN A 229 9.86 -53.00 0.04
CA ASN A 229 11.28 -52.92 -0.34
C ASN A 229 12.08 -52.17 0.74
N VAL A 230 13.32 -52.60 1.00
CA VAL A 230 14.25 -51.97 1.93
C VAL A 230 15.54 -51.62 1.19
N GLY A 231 15.86 -50.34 1.10
CA GLY A 231 16.99 -49.79 0.34
C GLY A 231 16.55 -48.74 -0.68
N GLY A 232 17.22 -48.67 -1.84
CA GLY A 232 16.99 -47.60 -2.81
C GLY A 232 16.68 -48.05 -4.22
N PHE A 233 15.80 -47.35 -4.93
CA PHE A 233 15.56 -47.54 -6.37
C PHE A 233 15.15 -48.97 -6.77
N ASN A 234 14.44 -49.69 -5.90
CA ASN A 234 13.92 -51.01 -6.24
C ASN A 234 12.55 -50.91 -6.93
N VAL A 235 12.30 -51.78 -7.91
CA VAL A 235 11.00 -51.92 -8.59
C VAL A 235 10.51 -53.35 -8.39
N GLY A 236 9.44 -53.53 -7.62
CA GLY A 236 8.90 -54.85 -7.28
C GLY A 236 8.50 -54.94 -5.81
N SER A 237 8.61 -56.13 -5.22
CA SER A 237 8.20 -56.34 -3.84
C SER A 237 9.26 -57.11 -3.05
N ALA A 238 9.38 -56.79 -1.76
CA ALA A 238 10.24 -57.50 -0.81
C ALA A 238 11.73 -57.57 -1.20
N ASN A 239 12.24 -56.57 -1.91
CA ASN A 239 13.67 -56.47 -2.21
C ASN A 239 14.44 -55.89 -1.01
N LEU A 240 15.64 -56.42 -0.74
CA LEU A 240 16.58 -55.90 0.24
C LEU A 240 17.90 -55.54 -0.46
N GLY A 241 18.20 -54.25 -0.50
CA GLY A 241 19.34 -53.68 -1.26
C GLY A 241 18.86 -52.60 -2.22
N SER A 242 19.62 -52.30 -3.27
CA SER A 242 19.33 -51.20 -4.18
C SER A 242 19.34 -51.61 -5.65
N PHE A 243 18.57 -50.89 -6.48
CA PHE A 243 18.50 -51.08 -7.94
C PHE A 243 18.02 -52.48 -8.37
N ASN A 244 17.21 -53.16 -7.56
CA ASN A 244 16.64 -54.46 -7.94
C ASN A 244 15.34 -54.30 -8.74
N VAL A 245 15.14 -55.15 -9.75
CA VAL A 245 13.92 -55.22 -10.55
C VAL A 245 13.34 -56.63 -10.47
N GLY A 246 12.11 -56.74 -9.97
CA GLY A 246 11.43 -58.00 -9.69
C GLY A 246 11.32 -58.28 -8.18
N PRO A 247 10.73 -59.42 -7.77
CA PRO A 247 10.41 -59.65 -6.36
C PRO A 247 11.48 -60.45 -5.59
N GLY A 248 11.65 -60.11 -4.31
CA GLY A 248 12.36 -60.94 -3.33
C GLY A 248 13.87 -61.01 -3.51
N ASN A 249 14.48 -60.04 -4.20
CA ASN A 249 15.92 -60.02 -4.40
C ASN A 249 16.66 -59.51 -3.16
N VAL A 250 17.80 -60.12 -2.83
CA VAL A 250 18.69 -59.73 -1.73
C VAL A 250 20.07 -59.44 -2.27
N GLY A 251 20.49 -58.18 -2.15
CA GLY A 251 21.69 -57.63 -2.79
C GLY A 251 21.34 -56.44 -3.67
N ASP A 252 22.30 -55.98 -4.46
CA ASP A 252 22.10 -54.83 -5.35
C ASP A 252 22.11 -55.26 -6.82
N TYR A 253 21.35 -54.55 -7.65
CA TYR A 253 21.33 -54.66 -9.12
C TYR A 253 20.87 -56.00 -9.69
N HIS A 254 19.97 -56.70 -9.01
CA HIS A 254 19.37 -57.93 -9.54
C HIS A 254 18.20 -57.64 -10.47
N ILE A 255 18.07 -58.45 -11.52
CA ILE A 255 16.87 -58.49 -12.37
C ILE A 255 16.30 -59.91 -12.29
N GLY A 256 15.02 -60.05 -11.96
CA GLY A 256 14.35 -61.34 -11.79
C GLY A 256 13.79 -61.52 -10.39
N ALA A 257 13.60 -62.77 -9.98
CA ALA A 257 12.95 -63.11 -8.72
C ALA A 257 13.88 -63.94 -7.82
N ALA A 258 13.88 -63.60 -6.52
CA ALA A 258 14.58 -64.35 -5.47
C ALA A 258 16.09 -64.53 -5.69
N ASN A 259 16.74 -63.57 -6.34
CA ASN A 259 18.19 -63.57 -6.48
C ASN A 259 18.86 -63.23 -5.14
N VAL A 260 19.94 -63.91 -4.80
CA VAL A 260 20.70 -63.66 -3.56
C VAL A 260 22.18 -63.55 -3.90
N GLY A 261 22.82 -62.44 -3.51
CA GLY A 261 24.27 -62.25 -3.66
C GLY A 261 24.65 -60.86 -4.20
N ARG A 262 25.94 -60.62 -4.44
CA ARG A 262 26.46 -59.37 -5.01
C ARG A 262 26.85 -59.62 -6.46
N TYR A 263 26.01 -59.21 -7.42
CA TYR A 263 26.20 -59.29 -8.89
C TYR A 263 26.67 -60.66 -9.45
N MET A 264 25.83 -61.31 -10.26
CA MET A 264 26.31 -62.11 -11.39
C MET A 264 25.78 -61.44 -12.67
N VAL A 265 26.68 -61.20 -13.62
CA VAL A 265 26.41 -60.66 -14.96
C VAL A 265 25.43 -61.56 -15.70
#